data_AF-A0A957BV89-F1
#
_entry.id   AF-A0A957BV89-F1
#
_cell.length_a   1.000
_cell.length_b   1.000
_cell.length_c   1.000
_cell.angle_alpha   90.00
_cell.angle_beta   90.00
_cell.angle_gamma   90.00
#
_symmetry.space_group_name_H-M   'P 1'
#
loop_
_entity.id
_entity.type
_entity.pdbx_description
1 polymer ?
#
loop_
_entity_poly.entity_id
_entity_poly.type
_entity_poly.pdbx_seq_one_letter_code
_entity_poly.pdbx_strand_id
1 'polypeptide(L)'
;MSENSITRVHYFERQFLRTQDFTDEQAYHIAMRRRHNLAHHTWGIVRGLELRLRYNDQKKVDGFDLDAGIAVDGYGREVILAASRAIAVPAIFNNRAAEALDVYLEYHLEETDRRSVNPCAEEEDTTGATFYRWRESSRLVFETADFDAADRHDRRISRVVPAGDLTFDATRTPPDAEQRRWPIFLGRIQRVQGNEVTYKVELGGRPYAGLMAGEVRRPGDQARIVLGAGADPSFAVHVPAEAKEASLEIRKENIHLRGKTTVYGDVNVQGGTWKFNETQVEEVAHPWGVYVTTPKADADQSNTDEPEMRIELNATLTGGDNSQVAEPLGSRFAVGVWSEEKNDFIPILQVSENGYVRVFGTLVANEYAKPEAPAELTENARREINTLI
;
A
#
# COMPACT_ATOMS: atom_id res chain seq x y z
N MET A 1 -29.20 -13.65 -31.88
CA MET A 1 -27.83 -13.81 -31.37
C MET A 1 -27.92 -13.89 -29.85
N SER A 2 -27.34 -14.88 -29.18
CA SER A 2 -27.25 -14.87 -27.72
C SER A 2 -26.42 -13.66 -27.28
N GLU A 3 -26.84 -12.91 -26.24
CA GLU A 3 -26.23 -11.64 -25.81
C GLU A 3 -24.72 -11.71 -25.50
N ASN A 4 -24.10 -12.90 -25.44
CA ASN A 4 -22.70 -13.09 -25.10
C ASN A 4 -21.82 -13.73 -26.22
N SER A 5 -22.33 -13.94 -27.44
CA SER A 5 -21.50 -14.46 -28.54
C SER A 5 -20.61 -13.35 -29.13
N ILE A 6 -19.29 -13.54 -29.14
CA ILE A 6 -18.34 -12.60 -29.74
C ILE A 6 -18.18 -12.92 -31.23
N THR A 7 -18.60 -12.00 -32.09
CA THR A 7 -18.48 -12.11 -33.55
C THR A 7 -17.92 -10.82 -34.12
N ARG A 8 -17.17 -10.92 -35.23
CA ARG A 8 -16.63 -9.79 -35.97
C ARG A 8 -17.11 -9.84 -37.41
N VAL A 9 -17.22 -8.66 -38.04
CA VAL A 9 -17.59 -8.55 -39.45
C VAL A 9 -16.50 -9.19 -40.30
N HIS A 10 -16.90 -9.96 -41.32
CA HIS A 10 -16.01 -10.57 -42.28
C HIS A 10 -16.28 -9.97 -43.66
N TYR A 11 -15.41 -9.05 -44.06
CA TYR A 11 -15.48 -8.41 -45.37
C TYR A 11 -15.01 -9.36 -46.48
N PHE A 12 -15.72 -9.36 -47.61
CA PHE A 12 -15.34 -10.13 -48.79
C PHE A 12 -15.48 -9.32 -50.08
N GLU A 13 -14.81 -9.79 -51.13
CA GLU A 13 -14.77 -9.08 -52.41
C GLU A 13 -16.18 -8.92 -53.01
N ARG A 14 -16.48 -7.70 -53.47
CA ARG A 14 -17.78 -7.30 -54.05
C ARG A 14 -18.97 -7.41 -53.09
N GLN A 15 -18.72 -7.48 -51.78
CA GLN A 15 -19.78 -7.35 -50.79
C GLN A 15 -20.46 -5.98 -50.91
N PHE A 16 -21.79 -5.98 -50.84
CA PHE A 16 -22.58 -4.75 -50.67
C PHE A 16 -22.57 -4.34 -49.20
N LEU A 17 -21.90 -3.22 -48.89
CA LEU A 17 -21.76 -2.71 -47.53
C LEU A 17 -23.02 -1.98 -47.07
N ARG A 18 -23.47 -2.30 -45.87
CA ARG A 18 -24.63 -1.69 -45.19
C ARG A 18 -24.17 -0.93 -43.96
N THR A 19 -24.96 0.04 -43.52
CA THR A 19 -24.72 0.76 -42.26
C THR A 19 -24.54 -0.20 -41.08
N GLN A 20 -25.32 -1.29 -41.05
CA GLN A 20 -25.21 -2.31 -40.02
C GLN A 20 -23.82 -2.95 -39.95
N ASP A 21 -23.14 -3.17 -41.08
CA ASP A 21 -21.80 -3.76 -41.10
C ASP A 21 -20.81 -2.85 -40.33
N PHE A 22 -20.90 -1.54 -40.53
CA PHE A 22 -20.05 -0.57 -39.80
C PHE A 22 -20.45 -0.42 -38.34
N THR A 23 -21.75 -0.44 -38.03
CA THR A 23 -22.26 -0.41 -36.65
C THR A 23 -21.78 -1.63 -35.87
N ASP A 24 -21.85 -2.82 -36.47
CA ASP A 24 -21.41 -4.07 -35.85
C ASP A 24 -19.88 -4.09 -35.66
N GLU A 25 -19.11 -3.58 -36.62
CA GLU A 25 -17.66 -3.42 -36.49
C GLU A 25 -17.30 -2.46 -35.34
N GLN A 26 -17.96 -1.31 -35.25
CA GLN A 26 -17.72 -0.35 -34.17
C GLN A 26 -18.10 -0.93 -32.80
N ALA A 27 -19.26 -1.59 -32.71
CA ALA A 27 -19.71 -2.25 -31.49
C ALA A 27 -18.74 -3.34 -31.03
N TYR A 28 -18.19 -4.13 -31.97
CA TYR A 28 -17.16 -5.13 -31.67
C TYR A 28 -15.91 -4.48 -31.04
N HIS A 29 -15.39 -3.40 -31.63
CA HIS A 29 -14.21 -2.72 -31.09
C HIS A 29 -14.45 -2.09 -29.72
N ILE A 30 -15.60 -1.43 -29.53
CA ILE A 30 -15.99 -0.86 -28.23
C ILE A 30 -16.08 -1.97 -27.18
N ALA A 31 -16.75 -3.07 -27.48
CA ALA A 31 -16.92 -4.19 -26.56
C ALA A 31 -15.57 -4.83 -26.21
N MET A 32 -14.70 -5.09 -27.18
CA MET A 32 -13.38 -5.70 -26.93
C MET A 32 -12.46 -4.79 -26.11
N ARG A 33 -12.49 -3.48 -26.34
CA ARG A 33 -11.75 -2.50 -25.54
C ARG A 33 -12.20 -2.49 -24.08
N ARG A 34 -13.51 -2.44 -23.85
CA ARG A 34 -14.10 -2.46 -22.49
C ARG A 34 -13.82 -3.78 -21.76
N ARG A 35 -13.90 -4.91 -22.47
CA ARG A 35 -13.51 -6.22 -21.92
C ARG A 35 -12.03 -6.25 -21.52
N HIS A 36 -11.14 -5.70 -22.34
CA HIS A 36 -9.71 -5.60 -22.00
C HIS A 36 -9.50 -4.79 -20.70
N ASN A 37 -10.18 -3.64 -20.59
CA ASN A 37 -10.12 -2.79 -19.41
C ASN A 37 -10.61 -3.50 -18.14
N LEU A 38 -11.58 -4.41 -18.23
CA LEU A 38 -12.10 -5.17 -17.09
C LEU A 38 -11.41 -6.52 -16.84
N ALA A 39 -10.67 -7.06 -17.81
CA ALA A 39 -10.06 -8.39 -17.72
C ALA A 39 -8.78 -8.37 -16.88
N HIS A 40 -7.94 -7.35 -17.09
CA HIS A 40 -6.64 -7.23 -16.43
C HIS A 40 -6.63 -6.16 -15.33
N HIS A 41 -7.71 -5.41 -15.17
CA HIS A 41 -7.81 -4.33 -14.20
C HIS A 41 -9.17 -4.29 -13.53
N THR A 42 -9.21 -3.86 -12.27
CA THR A 42 -10.47 -3.44 -11.65
C THR A 42 -10.83 -2.04 -12.15
N TRP A 43 -12.11 -1.71 -12.11
CA TRP A 43 -12.56 -0.35 -12.36
C TRP A 43 -12.08 0.61 -11.25
N GLY A 44 -12.06 1.91 -11.56
CA GLY A 44 -11.65 2.98 -10.65
C GLY A 44 -10.80 4.05 -11.34
N ILE A 45 -10.26 4.95 -10.53
CA ILE A 45 -9.35 6.02 -10.95
C ILE A 45 -8.00 5.39 -11.33
N VAL A 46 -7.56 5.65 -12.55
CA VAL A 46 -6.25 5.18 -13.04
C VAL A 46 -5.18 6.23 -12.73
N ARG A 47 -5.48 7.51 -12.98
CA ARG A 47 -4.56 8.62 -12.72
C ARG A 47 -5.31 9.96 -12.58
N GLY A 48 -4.85 10.82 -11.68
CA GLY A 48 -5.33 12.20 -11.55
C GLY A 48 -6.70 12.29 -10.88
N LEU A 49 -7.58 13.14 -11.40
CA LEU A 49 -8.95 13.35 -10.92
C LEU A 49 -9.01 13.73 -9.43
N GLU A 50 -8.03 14.51 -8.97
CA GLU A 50 -7.97 14.99 -7.59
C GLU A 50 -8.76 16.29 -7.44
N LEU A 51 -9.52 16.40 -6.36
CA LEU A 51 -10.24 17.62 -6.00
C LEU A 51 -9.36 18.49 -5.12
N ARG A 52 -9.13 19.74 -5.52
CA ARG A 52 -8.36 20.73 -4.76
C ARG A 52 -9.19 21.97 -4.48
N LEU A 53 -9.00 22.56 -3.30
CA LEU A 53 -9.57 23.86 -2.98
C LEU A 53 -8.94 24.92 -3.88
N ARG A 54 -9.78 25.79 -4.44
CA ARG A 54 -9.32 26.97 -5.18
C ARG A 54 -9.55 28.21 -4.34
N TYR A 55 -8.50 29.03 -4.25
CA TYR A 55 -8.49 30.26 -3.48
C TYR A 55 -8.39 31.46 -4.42
N ASN A 56 -9.18 32.50 -4.13
CA ASN A 56 -9.05 33.79 -4.80
C ASN A 56 -7.86 34.60 -4.23
N ASP A 57 -7.62 35.79 -4.80
CA ASP A 57 -6.53 36.69 -4.38
C ASP A 57 -6.58 37.09 -2.89
N GLN A 58 -7.77 37.00 -2.26
CA GLN A 58 -8.00 37.29 -0.85
C GLN A 58 -7.81 36.05 0.04
N LYS A 59 -7.27 34.94 -0.50
CA LYS A 59 -7.13 33.63 0.16
C LYS A 59 -8.45 33.04 0.66
N LYS A 60 -9.59 33.44 0.07
CA LYS A 60 -10.89 32.84 0.33
C LYS A 60 -11.19 31.77 -0.70
N VAL A 61 -11.82 30.68 -0.27
CA VAL A 61 -12.23 29.61 -1.18
C VAL A 61 -13.38 30.10 -2.06
N ASP A 62 -13.17 30.13 -3.37
CA ASP A 62 -14.17 30.54 -4.37
C ASP A 62 -14.61 29.40 -5.29
N GLY A 63 -13.87 28.28 -5.26
CA GLY A 63 -14.02 27.16 -6.16
C GLY A 63 -13.36 25.89 -5.65
N PHE A 64 -13.54 24.83 -6.42
CA PHE A 64 -12.64 23.68 -6.43
C PHE A 64 -12.12 23.48 -7.84
N ASP A 65 -10.89 23.01 -7.94
CA ASP A 65 -10.35 22.52 -9.20
C ASP A 65 -10.33 20.99 -9.15
N LEU A 66 -10.93 20.38 -10.17
CA LEU A 66 -10.77 18.96 -10.43
C LEU A 66 -9.65 18.77 -11.44
N ASP A 67 -8.61 18.05 -11.07
CA ASP A 67 -7.48 17.81 -11.96
C ASP A 67 -7.79 16.89 -13.12
N ALA A 68 -7.13 17.18 -14.25
CA ALA A 68 -7.14 16.29 -15.40
C ALA A 68 -6.74 14.87 -15.00
N GLY A 69 -7.34 13.89 -15.67
CA GLY A 69 -7.12 12.50 -15.34
C GLY A 69 -8.01 11.55 -16.09
N ILE A 70 -7.88 10.28 -15.74
CA ILE A 70 -8.58 9.18 -16.38
C ILE A 70 -8.99 8.14 -15.34
N ALA A 71 -10.19 7.63 -15.53
CA ALA A 71 -10.73 6.52 -14.78
C ALA A 71 -11.40 5.52 -15.75
N VAL A 72 -11.65 4.32 -15.24
CA VAL A 72 -12.42 3.26 -15.92
C VAL A 72 -13.61 2.94 -15.02
N ASP A 73 -14.82 2.91 -15.58
CA ASP A 73 -16.02 2.55 -14.80
C ASP A 73 -16.27 1.03 -14.75
N GLY A 74 -17.28 0.58 -14.00
CA GLY A 74 -17.57 -0.85 -13.83
C GLY A 74 -18.05 -1.57 -15.10
N TYR A 75 -18.34 -0.85 -16.18
CA TYR A 75 -18.62 -1.43 -17.51
C TYR A 75 -17.40 -1.39 -18.43
N GLY A 76 -16.24 -0.94 -17.95
CA GLY A 76 -14.99 -0.86 -18.70
C GLY A 76 -14.84 0.39 -19.55
N ARG A 77 -15.73 1.38 -19.40
CA ARG A 77 -15.71 2.63 -20.19
C ARG A 77 -14.65 3.57 -19.65
N GLU A 78 -13.82 4.15 -20.52
CA GLU A 78 -12.90 5.19 -20.09
C GLU A 78 -13.64 6.52 -19.87
N VAL A 79 -13.42 7.10 -18.69
CA VAL A 79 -13.93 8.41 -18.32
C VAL A 79 -12.73 9.35 -18.25
N ILE A 80 -12.58 10.19 -19.27
CA ILE A 80 -11.41 11.05 -19.46
C ILE A 80 -11.79 12.50 -19.19
N LEU A 81 -11.08 13.13 -18.26
CA LEU A 81 -11.08 14.57 -18.07
C LEU A 81 -9.78 15.13 -18.62
N ALA A 82 -9.82 15.66 -19.85
CA ALA A 82 -8.63 16.05 -20.59
C ALA A 82 -7.89 17.27 -20.01
N ALA A 83 -8.58 18.15 -19.31
CA ALA A 83 -8.02 19.36 -18.71
C ALA A 83 -8.67 19.62 -17.34
N SER A 84 -7.92 20.26 -16.42
CA SER A 84 -8.44 20.60 -15.10
C SER A 84 -9.69 21.47 -15.23
N ARG A 85 -10.70 21.18 -14.41
CA ARG A 85 -12.01 21.81 -14.46
C ARG A 85 -12.29 22.56 -13.17
N ALA A 86 -12.49 23.87 -13.32
CA ALA A 86 -12.99 24.76 -12.30
C ALA A 86 -14.47 24.47 -11.97
N ILE A 87 -14.79 24.40 -10.68
CA ILE A 87 -16.15 24.19 -10.14
C ILE A 87 -16.44 25.31 -9.14
N ALA A 88 -17.46 26.14 -9.42
CA ALA A 88 -17.85 27.22 -8.53
C ALA A 88 -18.68 26.70 -7.34
N VAL A 89 -18.29 27.06 -6.12
CA VAL A 89 -18.83 26.46 -4.87
C VAL A 89 -20.19 27.00 -4.43
N PRO A 90 -20.45 28.32 -4.40
CA PRO A 90 -21.66 28.82 -3.73
C PRO A 90 -22.94 28.29 -4.39
N ALA A 91 -22.97 28.23 -5.72
CA ALA A 91 -24.15 27.80 -6.46
C ALA A 91 -24.50 26.32 -6.24
N ILE A 92 -23.51 25.41 -6.20
CA ILE A 92 -23.79 23.96 -6.13
C ILE A 92 -24.37 23.54 -4.77
N PHE A 93 -23.91 24.17 -3.68
CA PHE A 93 -24.42 23.94 -2.32
C PHE A 93 -25.76 24.64 -2.11
N ASN A 94 -25.89 25.91 -2.50
CA ASN A 94 -27.11 26.68 -2.30
C ASN A 94 -28.30 26.09 -3.04
N ASN A 95 -28.11 25.63 -4.29
CA ASN A 95 -29.17 25.04 -5.09
C ASN A 95 -29.67 23.69 -4.54
N ARG A 96 -28.90 23.03 -3.67
CA ARG A 96 -29.22 21.71 -3.10
C ARG A 96 -29.54 21.74 -1.60
N ALA A 97 -29.45 22.92 -0.97
CA ALA A 97 -29.57 23.09 0.48
C ALA A 97 -28.73 22.06 1.28
N ALA A 98 -27.54 21.71 0.79
CA ALA A 98 -26.69 20.66 1.36
C ALA A 98 -25.55 21.23 2.21
N GLU A 99 -25.07 20.45 3.18
CA GLU A 99 -23.85 20.75 3.95
C GLU A 99 -22.65 19.94 3.47
N ALA A 100 -22.89 18.79 2.85
CA ALA A 100 -21.86 18.03 2.17
C ALA A 100 -22.37 17.45 0.84
N LEU A 101 -21.47 17.38 -0.12
CA LEU A 101 -21.72 16.87 -1.46
C LEU A 101 -20.70 15.78 -1.79
N ASP A 102 -21.19 14.64 -2.24
CA ASP A 102 -20.37 13.59 -2.84
C ASP A 102 -20.22 13.90 -4.34
N VAL A 103 -18.97 13.92 -4.81
CA VAL A 103 -18.62 14.29 -6.18
C VAL A 103 -18.29 13.03 -6.95
N TYR A 104 -18.94 12.88 -8.10
CA TYR A 104 -18.70 11.76 -8.99
C TYR A 104 -18.39 12.23 -10.41
N LEU A 105 -17.65 11.39 -11.14
CA LEU A 105 -17.43 11.53 -12.56
C LEU A 105 -18.04 10.33 -13.28
N GLU A 106 -18.86 10.57 -14.29
CA GLU A 106 -19.49 9.49 -15.08
C GLU A 106 -19.19 9.63 -16.56
N TYR A 107 -19.24 8.49 -17.25
CA TYR A 107 -19.22 8.43 -18.71
C TYR A 107 -20.45 9.10 -19.31
N HIS A 108 -20.26 9.85 -20.38
CA HIS A 108 -21.33 10.54 -21.08
C HIS A 108 -21.12 10.51 -22.60
N LEU A 109 -22.22 10.38 -23.35
CA LEU A 109 -22.21 10.43 -24.82
C LEU A 109 -22.88 11.72 -25.28
N GLU A 110 -22.17 12.48 -26.10
CA GLU A 110 -22.68 13.71 -26.71
C GLU A 110 -22.89 13.52 -28.21
N GLU A 111 -24.10 13.81 -28.68
CA GLU A 111 -24.38 13.96 -30.10
C GLU A 111 -23.67 15.20 -30.64
N THR A 112 -22.81 15.02 -31.64
CA THR A 112 -22.01 16.08 -32.25
C THR A 112 -22.06 16.01 -33.77
N ASP A 113 -21.63 17.09 -34.42
CA ASP A 113 -21.73 17.28 -35.87
C ASP A 113 -23.18 17.15 -36.34
N ARG A 114 -24.03 18.06 -35.86
CA ARG A 114 -25.43 18.11 -36.27
C ARG A 114 -25.54 18.31 -37.77
N ARG A 115 -26.46 17.58 -38.39
CA ARG A 115 -26.80 17.75 -39.80
C ARG A 115 -27.26 19.19 -40.03
N SER A 116 -26.62 19.87 -40.97
CA SER A 116 -27.13 21.16 -41.46
C SER A 116 -28.48 20.90 -42.13
N VAL A 117 -29.54 21.57 -41.66
CA VAL A 117 -30.85 21.53 -42.30
C VAL A 117 -30.68 22.14 -43.68
N ASN A 118 -30.76 21.34 -44.74
CA ASN A 118 -30.72 21.86 -46.10
C ASN A 118 -32.11 22.45 -46.40
N PRO A 119 -32.25 23.77 -46.60
CA PRO A 119 -33.55 24.41 -46.85
C PRO A 119 -34.19 23.99 -48.18
N CYS A 120 -33.46 23.25 -49.04
CA CYS A 120 -33.95 22.74 -50.32
C CYS A 120 -34.24 21.23 -50.31
N ALA A 121 -34.13 20.54 -49.16
CA ALA A 121 -34.53 19.14 -49.07
C ALA A 121 -36.03 19.05 -48.73
N GLU A 122 -36.86 18.88 -49.76
CA GLU A 122 -38.26 18.45 -49.61
C GLU A 122 -38.27 16.99 -49.17
N GLU A 123 -38.10 16.76 -47.87
CA GLU A 123 -38.68 15.66 -47.09
C GLU A 123 -38.05 15.71 -45.70
N GLU A 124 -38.88 16.06 -44.72
CA GLU A 124 -38.56 15.94 -43.31
C GLU A 124 -38.53 14.44 -42.99
N ASP A 125 -37.35 13.82 -43.15
CA ASP A 125 -37.09 12.47 -42.63
C ASP A 125 -37.16 12.54 -41.11
N THR A 126 -38.39 12.39 -40.60
CA THR A 126 -38.77 12.42 -39.18
C THR A 126 -38.24 11.21 -38.41
N THR A 127 -37.45 10.35 -39.05
CA THR A 127 -36.91 9.11 -38.48
C THR A 127 -35.38 9.01 -38.49
N GLY A 128 -34.67 9.98 -39.08
CA GLY A 128 -33.21 9.95 -39.22
C GLY A 128 -32.46 10.60 -38.05
N ALA A 129 -31.34 9.99 -37.63
CA ALA A 129 -30.41 10.60 -36.67
C ALA A 129 -29.95 12.00 -37.16
N THR A 130 -30.01 12.99 -36.28
CA THR A 130 -29.77 14.40 -36.62
C THR A 130 -28.31 14.84 -36.46
N PHE A 131 -27.40 13.89 -36.23
CA PHE A 131 -25.99 14.11 -35.91
C PHE A 131 -25.11 13.03 -36.55
N TYR A 132 -23.84 13.33 -36.80
CA TYR A 132 -22.90 12.44 -37.48
C TYR A 132 -21.89 11.75 -36.56
N ARG A 133 -21.67 12.26 -35.34
CA ARG A 133 -20.65 11.72 -34.43
C ARG A 133 -21.11 11.67 -32.99
N TRP A 134 -20.81 10.56 -32.34
CA TRP A 134 -20.80 10.48 -30.89
C TRP A 134 -19.46 10.98 -30.35
N ARG A 135 -19.50 11.90 -29.39
CA ARG A 135 -18.34 12.29 -28.59
C ARG A 135 -18.46 11.65 -27.22
N GLU A 136 -17.49 10.81 -26.89
CA GLU A 136 -17.31 10.29 -25.54
C GLU A 136 -16.74 11.40 -24.66
N SER A 137 -17.48 11.78 -23.60
CA SER A 137 -17.11 12.83 -22.66
C SER A 137 -17.33 12.38 -21.21
N SER A 138 -16.89 13.22 -20.27
CA SER A 138 -17.11 13.00 -18.84
C SER A 138 -18.10 14.02 -18.28
N ARG A 139 -19.08 13.57 -17.50
CA ARG A 139 -20.04 14.43 -16.81
C ARG A 139 -19.77 14.41 -15.30
N LEU A 140 -19.77 15.59 -14.67
CA LEU A 140 -19.72 15.73 -13.22
C LEU A 140 -21.12 15.62 -12.63
N VAL A 141 -21.24 14.81 -11.58
CA VAL A 141 -22.47 14.59 -10.83
C VAL A 141 -22.20 14.90 -9.37
N PHE A 142 -23.17 15.58 -8.74
CA PHE A 142 -23.13 15.95 -7.33
C PHE A 142 -24.35 15.37 -6.64
N GLU A 143 -24.12 14.54 -5.63
CA GLU A 143 -25.17 13.98 -4.78
C GLU A 143 -25.08 14.58 -3.38
N THR A 144 -26.21 14.81 -2.73
CA THR A 144 -26.24 15.25 -1.34
C THR A 144 -25.75 14.12 -0.45
N ALA A 145 -24.72 14.39 0.36
CA ALA A 145 -24.18 13.38 1.27
C ALA A 145 -25.25 13.01 2.30
N ASP A 146 -25.62 11.74 2.34
CA ASP A 146 -26.48 11.18 3.37
C ASP A 146 -25.62 10.92 4.63
N PHE A 147 -26.01 11.52 5.75
CA PHE A 147 -25.32 11.39 7.03
C PHE A 147 -26.00 10.35 7.96
N ASP A 148 -27.22 9.90 7.64
CA ASP A 148 -28.11 9.23 8.60
C ASP A 148 -28.31 7.72 8.38
N ALA A 149 -27.65 7.10 7.40
CA ALA A 149 -27.88 5.69 7.14
C ALA A 149 -27.00 4.79 8.03
N ALA A 150 -27.65 4.08 8.96
CA ALA A 150 -27.20 2.80 9.53
C ALA A 150 -26.87 1.73 8.46
N ASP A 151 -27.12 2.04 7.18
CA ASP A 151 -26.66 1.33 6.01
C ASP A 151 -25.35 1.99 5.54
N ARG A 152 -24.21 1.34 5.80
CA ARG A 152 -22.89 1.72 5.26
C ARG A 152 -22.90 1.50 3.75
N HIS A 153 -23.64 2.32 3.01
CA HIS A 153 -23.60 2.34 1.56
C HIS A 153 -22.15 2.61 1.16
N ASP A 154 -21.54 1.65 0.47
CA ASP A 154 -20.19 1.79 -0.03
C ASP A 154 -20.20 2.95 -1.02
N ARG A 155 -19.67 4.11 -0.63
CA ARG A 155 -19.65 5.34 -1.45
C ARG A 155 -18.93 5.14 -2.80
N ARG A 156 -18.18 4.04 -2.94
CA ARG A 156 -17.59 3.61 -4.21
C ARG A 156 -18.66 3.22 -5.24
N ILE A 157 -19.83 2.79 -4.80
CA ILE A 157 -20.91 2.25 -5.63
C ILE A 157 -22.13 3.15 -5.45
N SER A 158 -22.38 4.07 -6.38
CA SER A 158 -23.59 4.90 -6.33
C SER A 158 -24.86 4.06 -6.44
N ARG A 159 -25.94 4.52 -5.79
CA ARG A 159 -27.29 3.92 -5.82
C ARG A 159 -27.88 3.80 -7.24
N VAL A 160 -27.33 4.51 -8.21
CA VAL A 160 -27.78 4.50 -9.60
C VAL A 160 -27.36 3.23 -10.34
N VAL A 161 -26.35 2.50 -9.85
CA VAL A 161 -25.89 1.25 -10.47
C VAL A 161 -26.88 0.12 -10.17
N PRO A 162 -27.43 -0.59 -11.18
CA PRO A 162 -28.31 -1.73 -10.95
C PRO A 162 -27.61 -2.83 -10.14
N ALA A 163 -28.32 -3.43 -9.17
CA ALA A 163 -27.75 -4.42 -8.27
C ALA A 163 -27.11 -5.63 -9.00
N GLY A 164 -27.70 -6.08 -10.12
CA GLY A 164 -27.17 -7.18 -10.95
C GLY A 164 -25.93 -6.81 -11.78
N ASP A 165 -25.56 -5.53 -11.83
CA ASP A 165 -24.38 -5.05 -12.54
C ASP A 165 -23.19 -4.83 -11.58
N LEU A 166 -23.38 -4.92 -10.26
CA LEU A 166 -22.29 -4.77 -9.28
C LEU A 166 -21.16 -5.80 -9.43
N THR A 167 -21.48 -6.97 -9.98
CA THR A 167 -20.52 -8.05 -10.30
C THR A 167 -20.28 -8.17 -11.80
N PHE A 168 -20.48 -7.08 -12.57
CA PHE A 168 -20.18 -7.05 -14.00
C PHE A 168 -18.70 -7.36 -14.25
N ASP A 169 -18.43 -8.25 -15.22
CA ASP A 169 -17.08 -8.71 -15.56
C ASP A 169 -16.85 -8.72 -17.08
N ALA A 170 -15.62 -9.02 -17.49
CA ALA A 170 -15.23 -9.06 -18.89
C ALA A 170 -15.88 -10.21 -19.70
N THR A 171 -16.63 -11.12 -19.08
CA THR A 171 -17.33 -12.22 -19.78
C THR A 171 -18.66 -11.76 -20.37
N ARG A 172 -19.27 -10.73 -19.80
CA ARG A 172 -20.54 -10.14 -20.26
C ARG A 172 -20.32 -9.08 -21.35
N THR A 173 -21.33 -8.86 -22.20
CA THR A 173 -21.28 -7.77 -23.18
C THR A 173 -21.49 -6.42 -22.48
N PRO A 174 -20.51 -5.49 -22.56
CA PRO A 174 -20.60 -4.21 -21.88
C PRO A 174 -21.66 -3.32 -22.52
N PRO A 175 -22.53 -2.67 -21.73
CA PRO A 175 -23.55 -1.79 -22.27
C PRO A 175 -22.93 -0.54 -22.89
N ASP A 176 -23.53 -0.06 -23.97
CA ASP A 176 -23.18 1.23 -24.60
C ASP A 176 -24.28 2.30 -24.46
N ALA A 177 -25.37 1.95 -23.77
CA ALA A 177 -26.47 2.86 -23.51
C ALA A 177 -26.12 3.91 -22.44
N GLU A 178 -26.39 5.19 -22.70
CA GLU A 178 -26.14 6.30 -21.76
C GLU A 178 -26.86 6.09 -20.42
N GLN A 179 -28.03 5.45 -20.43
CA GLN A 179 -28.84 5.19 -19.23
C GLN A 179 -28.16 4.20 -18.27
N ARG A 180 -27.20 3.40 -18.75
CA ARG A 180 -26.41 2.47 -17.92
C ARG A 180 -25.29 3.25 -17.24
N ARG A 181 -25.62 3.93 -16.15
CA ARG A 181 -24.70 4.82 -15.44
C ARG A 181 -23.83 4.03 -14.46
N TRP A 182 -22.56 4.42 -14.36
CA TRP A 182 -21.63 3.93 -13.34
C TRP A 182 -20.72 5.10 -12.89
N PRO A 183 -21.23 6.00 -12.05
CA PRO A 183 -20.48 7.15 -11.60
C PRO A 183 -19.31 6.73 -10.68
N ILE A 184 -18.15 7.34 -10.87
CA ILE A 184 -16.91 7.05 -10.15
C ILE A 184 -16.72 8.11 -9.09
N PHE A 185 -16.66 7.69 -7.82
CA PHE A 185 -16.52 8.59 -6.69
C PHE A 185 -15.14 9.27 -6.67
N LEU A 186 -15.13 10.60 -6.66
CA LEU A 186 -13.91 11.41 -6.65
C LEU A 186 -13.54 11.94 -5.27
N GLY A 187 -14.52 12.05 -4.38
CA GLY A 187 -14.33 12.60 -3.05
C GLY A 187 -15.57 13.35 -2.57
N ARG A 188 -15.48 13.84 -1.35
CA ARG A 188 -16.53 14.60 -0.69
C ARG A 188 -16.09 16.03 -0.46
N ILE A 189 -17.02 16.95 -0.63
CA ILE A 189 -16.83 18.35 -0.31
C ILE A 189 -17.80 18.69 0.83
N GLN A 190 -17.27 19.27 1.90
CA GLN A 190 -18.06 19.67 3.07
C GLN A 190 -17.99 21.19 3.24
N ARG A 191 -19.14 21.80 3.48
CA ARG A 191 -19.29 23.19 3.90
C ARG A 191 -19.34 23.23 5.42
N VAL A 192 -18.32 23.80 6.04
CA VAL A 192 -18.23 23.92 7.49
C VAL A 192 -18.68 25.33 7.88
N GLN A 193 -19.80 25.42 8.59
CA GLN A 193 -20.30 26.68 9.12
C GLN A 193 -19.64 26.99 10.46
N GLY A 194 -18.89 28.09 10.51
CA GLY A 194 -18.41 28.72 11.74
C GLY A 194 -18.69 30.23 11.70
N ASN A 195 -17.80 31.05 12.28
CA ASN A 195 -17.88 32.51 12.11
C ASN A 195 -17.75 32.97 10.64
N GLU A 196 -17.07 32.15 9.81
CA GLU A 196 -17.00 32.30 8.36
C GLU A 196 -17.27 30.93 7.71
N VAL A 197 -17.87 30.93 6.52
CA VAL A 197 -18.12 29.69 5.76
C VAL A 197 -16.80 29.20 5.18
N THR A 198 -16.36 28.02 5.61
CA THR A 198 -15.16 27.36 5.09
C THR A 198 -15.53 26.07 4.37
N TYR A 199 -14.63 25.56 3.54
CA TYR A 199 -14.82 24.32 2.80
C TYR A 199 -13.68 23.36 3.04
N LYS A 200 -14.02 22.08 3.12
CA LYS A 200 -13.08 20.96 3.28
C LYS A 200 -13.31 19.96 2.16
N VAL A 201 -12.22 19.41 1.63
CA VAL A 201 -12.23 18.31 0.67
C VAL A 201 -11.75 17.04 1.37
N GLU A 202 -12.49 15.95 1.21
CA GLU A 202 -12.17 14.63 1.74
C GLU A 202 -12.01 13.66 0.56
N LEU A 203 -10.78 13.19 0.35
CA LEU A 203 -10.43 12.27 -0.74
C LEU A 203 -10.46 10.79 -0.33
N GLY A 204 -10.88 10.49 0.90
CA GLY A 204 -10.95 9.13 1.43
C GLY A 204 -12.02 8.30 0.71
N GLY A 205 -11.71 7.02 0.45
CA GLY A 205 -12.66 6.08 -0.16
C GLY A 205 -12.76 6.13 -1.68
N ARG A 206 -11.90 6.89 -2.37
CA ARG A 206 -11.80 6.89 -3.84
C ARG A 206 -11.43 5.49 -4.36
N PRO A 207 -12.20 4.90 -5.31
CA PRO A 207 -11.83 3.65 -5.94
C PRO A 207 -10.68 3.89 -6.93
N TYR A 208 -9.61 3.12 -6.82
CA TYR A 208 -8.50 3.14 -7.77
C TYR A 208 -8.48 1.85 -8.58
N ALA A 209 -8.15 1.96 -9.87
CA ALA A 209 -8.00 0.80 -10.73
C ALA A 209 -6.81 -0.05 -10.25
N GLY A 210 -7.09 -1.30 -9.90
CA GLY A 210 -6.11 -2.30 -9.51
C GLY A 210 -5.69 -3.17 -10.69
N LEU A 211 -4.65 -4.00 -10.48
CA LEU A 211 -4.24 -5.04 -11.42
C LEU A 211 -4.90 -6.37 -11.04
N MET A 212 -5.49 -7.06 -12.02
CA MET A 212 -6.01 -8.43 -11.89
C MET A 212 -5.15 -9.38 -12.70
N ALA A 213 -4.29 -10.14 -12.00
CA ALA A 213 -3.46 -11.18 -12.58
C ALA A 213 -3.15 -12.25 -11.51
N GLY A 214 -3.03 -13.51 -11.91
CA GLY A 214 -2.56 -14.57 -11.00
C GLY A 214 -1.05 -14.50 -10.74
N GLU A 215 -0.29 -13.90 -11.66
CA GLU A 215 1.16 -13.79 -11.57
C GLU A 215 1.66 -12.49 -12.25
N VAL A 216 2.63 -11.82 -11.62
CA VAL A 216 3.40 -10.71 -12.20
C VAL A 216 4.84 -11.18 -12.40
N ARG A 217 5.29 -11.22 -13.66
CA ARG A 217 6.65 -11.64 -14.01
C ARG A 217 7.51 -10.44 -14.40
N ARG A 218 8.76 -10.44 -13.92
CA ARG A 218 9.79 -9.56 -14.46
C ARG A 218 10.38 -10.18 -15.73
N PRO A 219 10.55 -9.42 -16.83
CA PRO A 219 11.24 -9.92 -18.03
C PRO A 219 12.65 -10.45 -17.69
N GLY A 220 13.02 -11.60 -18.25
CA GLY A 220 14.32 -12.25 -18.01
C GLY A 220 14.39 -13.15 -16.76
N ASP A 221 13.23 -13.58 -16.22
CA ASP A 221 13.08 -14.58 -15.15
C ASP A 221 13.85 -14.28 -13.84
N GLN A 222 14.10 -13.00 -13.60
CA GLN A 222 14.81 -12.55 -12.39
C GLN A 222 13.91 -12.56 -11.14
N ALA A 223 12.60 -12.35 -11.32
CA ALA A 223 11.64 -12.43 -10.23
C ALA A 223 10.22 -12.69 -10.75
N ARG A 224 9.40 -13.36 -9.94
CA ARG A 224 7.95 -13.41 -10.12
C ARG A 224 7.22 -13.16 -8.81
N ILE A 225 6.04 -12.56 -8.90
CA ILE A 225 5.12 -12.36 -7.80
C ILE A 225 3.86 -13.16 -8.11
N VAL A 226 3.47 -14.05 -7.20
CA VAL A 226 2.22 -14.80 -7.29
C VAL A 226 1.20 -14.11 -6.40
N LEU A 227 0.04 -13.78 -6.98
CA LEU A 227 -1.06 -13.10 -6.31
C LEU A 227 -2.23 -14.07 -6.23
N GLY A 228 -2.58 -14.48 -5.01
CA GLY A 228 -3.42 -15.63 -4.74
C GLY A 228 -4.81 -15.53 -5.35
N ALA A 229 -5.05 -16.28 -6.42
CA ALA A 229 -6.38 -16.69 -6.86
C ALA A 229 -6.70 -18.07 -6.25
N GLY A 230 -7.08 -18.09 -4.97
CA GLY A 230 -7.80 -19.24 -4.37
C GLY A 230 -6.99 -20.41 -3.79
N ALA A 231 -5.64 -20.40 -3.82
CA ALA A 231 -4.83 -21.40 -3.12
C ALA A 231 -3.64 -20.76 -2.38
N ASP A 232 -3.25 -21.37 -1.25
CA ASP A 232 -2.07 -21.03 -0.45
C ASP A 232 -0.80 -21.09 -1.32
N PRO A 233 0.04 -20.03 -1.41
CA PRO A 233 0.05 -18.77 -0.64
C PRO A 233 -0.80 -17.63 -1.22
N SER A 234 -1.32 -16.76 -0.34
CA SER A 234 -2.06 -15.54 -0.71
C SER A 234 -1.20 -14.50 -1.43
N PHE A 235 0.09 -14.46 -1.14
CA PHE A 235 1.08 -13.62 -1.81
C PHE A 235 2.45 -14.28 -1.69
N ALA A 236 3.19 -14.39 -2.79
CA ALA A 236 4.56 -14.93 -2.77
C ALA A 236 5.47 -14.21 -3.76
N VAL A 237 6.71 -13.98 -3.36
CA VAL A 237 7.78 -13.42 -4.20
C VAL A 237 8.88 -14.46 -4.35
N HIS A 238 9.18 -14.82 -5.61
CA HIS A 238 10.26 -15.74 -5.96
C HIS A 238 11.41 -14.96 -6.57
N VAL A 239 12.60 -15.11 -5.99
CA VAL A 239 13.86 -14.58 -6.52
C VAL A 239 14.93 -15.68 -6.41
N PRO A 240 15.46 -16.22 -7.53
CA PRO A 240 15.07 -15.97 -8.93
C PRO A 240 13.66 -16.47 -9.24
N ALA A 241 13.08 -16.11 -10.40
CA ALA A 241 11.68 -16.44 -10.71
C ALA A 241 11.41 -17.95 -10.68
N GLU A 242 12.38 -18.79 -11.06
CA GLU A 242 12.24 -20.25 -11.09
C GLU A 242 12.41 -20.94 -9.73
N ALA A 243 12.70 -20.18 -8.66
CA ALA A 243 12.89 -20.75 -7.34
C ALA A 243 11.66 -21.56 -6.91
N LYS A 244 11.90 -22.79 -6.42
CA LYS A 244 10.84 -23.66 -5.90
C LYS A 244 10.20 -23.07 -4.65
N GLU A 245 11.02 -22.46 -3.79
CA GLU A 245 10.56 -21.76 -2.59
C GLU A 245 10.52 -20.26 -2.82
N ALA A 246 9.53 -19.60 -2.22
CA ALA A 246 9.43 -18.16 -2.25
C ALA A 246 10.38 -17.53 -1.22
N SER A 247 11.06 -16.45 -1.61
CA SER A 247 11.92 -15.66 -0.73
C SER A 247 11.09 -14.88 0.30
N LEU A 248 9.88 -14.46 -0.08
CA LEU A 248 8.87 -13.87 0.79
C LEU A 248 7.53 -14.55 0.52
N GLU A 249 6.85 -14.97 1.56
CA GLU A 249 5.59 -15.69 1.44
C GLU A 249 4.64 -15.27 2.55
N ILE A 250 3.44 -14.79 2.18
CA ILE A 250 2.38 -14.45 3.11
C ILE A 250 1.28 -15.50 2.98
N ARG A 251 1.02 -16.21 4.07
CA ARG A 251 0.00 -17.27 4.19
C ARG A 251 -0.96 -16.94 5.31
N LYS A 252 -2.18 -16.50 5.00
CA LYS A 252 -3.23 -16.16 5.97
C LYS A 252 -2.76 -15.17 7.06
N GLU A 253 -2.13 -15.69 8.12
CA GLU A 253 -1.64 -14.95 9.29
C GLU A 253 -0.12 -15.03 9.47
N ASN A 254 0.59 -15.80 8.63
CA ASN A 254 2.03 -16.03 8.73
C ASN A 254 2.78 -15.34 7.59
N ILE A 255 3.93 -14.74 7.92
CA ILE A 255 4.89 -14.20 6.96
C ILE A 255 6.18 -15.03 7.08
N HIS A 256 6.61 -15.65 5.98
CA HIS A 256 7.88 -16.37 5.89
C HIS A 256 8.85 -15.54 5.04
N LEU A 257 10.05 -15.33 5.58
CA LEU A 257 11.17 -14.70 4.90
C LEU A 257 12.31 -15.72 4.81
N ARG A 258 12.85 -15.95 3.60
CA ARG A 258 13.93 -16.90 3.35
C ARG A 258 15.12 -16.19 2.69
N GLY A 259 16.32 -16.56 3.13
CA GLY A 259 17.57 -15.99 2.64
C GLY A 259 18.02 -14.73 3.39
N LYS A 260 19.10 -14.10 2.89
CA LYS A 260 19.67 -12.88 3.49
C LYS A 260 18.67 -11.73 3.36
N THR A 261 18.19 -11.22 4.51
CA THR A 261 17.16 -10.19 4.58
C THR A 261 17.63 -9.06 5.48
N THR A 262 17.48 -7.82 5.02
CA THR A 262 17.74 -6.62 5.82
C THR A 262 16.40 -5.89 6.01
N VAL A 263 16.04 -5.65 7.28
CA VAL A 263 14.84 -4.88 7.64
C VAL A 263 15.30 -3.51 8.14
N TYR A 264 14.77 -2.45 7.54
CA TYR A 264 15.04 -1.08 7.96
C TYR A 264 13.87 -0.56 8.82
N GLY A 265 14.19 0.24 9.83
CA GLY A 265 13.21 0.79 10.78
C GLY A 265 13.05 -0.05 12.05
N ASP A 266 12.05 0.28 12.85
CA ASP A 266 11.83 -0.37 14.15
C ASP A 266 11.07 -1.69 13.98
N VAL A 267 11.57 -2.75 14.64
CA VAL A 267 10.88 -4.04 14.75
C VAL A 267 10.25 -4.14 16.13
N ASN A 268 8.92 -3.99 16.21
CA ASN A 268 8.16 -4.14 17.46
C ASN A 268 7.36 -5.46 17.45
N VAL A 269 7.53 -6.28 18.49
CA VAL A 269 6.81 -7.54 18.68
C VAL A 269 5.75 -7.35 19.77
N GLN A 270 4.52 -7.01 19.36
CA GLN A 270 3.38 -6.83 20.27
C GLN A 270 2.71 -8.17 20.60
N GLY A 271 3.35 -8.95 21.46
CA GLY A 271 2.90 -10.29 21.84
C GLY A 271 3.50 -11.40 20.97
N GLY A 272 3.52 -12.62 21.51
CA GLY A 272 4.17 -13.79 20.90
C GLY A 272 5.57 -14.08 21.46
N THR A 273 6.33 -14.92 20.78
CA THR A 273 7.70 -15.30 21.19
C THR A 273 8.67 -15.02 20.06
N TRP A 274 9.73 -14.25 20.33
CA TRP A 274 10.86 -14.16 19.42
C TRP A 274 11.78 -15.35 19.68
N LYS A 275 11.87 -16.27 18.72
CA LYS A 275 12.73 -17.47 18.78
C LYS A 275 13.83 -17.36 17.74
N PHE A 276 15.06 -17.66 18.16
CA PHE A 276 16.20 -17.86 17.28
C PHE A 276 16.39 -19.37 17.09
N ASN A 277 16.56 -19.81 15.85
CA ASN A 277 16.96 -21.19 15.59
C ASN A 277 18.46 -21.34 15.83
N GLU A 278 18.88 -22.54 16.22
CA GLU A 278 20.28 -22.88 16.36
C GLU A 278 20.99 -22.69 15.02
N THR A 279 22.11 -21.96 15.03
CA THR A 279 22.88 -21.62 13.83
C THR A 279 24.31 -22.10 14.02
N GLN A 280 24.93 -22.66 12.97
CA GLN A 280 26.36 -22.97 13.03
C GLN A 280 27.16 -21.67 13.08
N VAL A 281 28.07 -21.55 14.06
CA VAL A 281 28.95 -20.39 14.22
C VAL A 281 29.79 -20.22 12.96
N GLU A 282 29.61 -19.11 12.24
CA GLU A 282 30.62 -18.66 11.27
C GLU A 282 31.80 -18.09 12.06
N GLU A 283 33.01 -18.62 11.88
CA GLU A 283 34.25 -18.17 12.55
C GLU A 283 34.75 -16.80 12.04
N VAL A 284 33.83 -15.89 11.66
CA VAL A 284 34.13 -14.56 11.13
C VAL A 284 33.57 -13.52 12.08
N ALA A 285 34.39 -12.56 12.50
CA ALA A 285 33.98 -11.48 13.39
C ALA A 285 32.88 -10.62 12.72
N HIS A 286 31.72 -10.52 13.37
CA HIS A 286 30.60 -9.67 12.97
C HIS A 286 30.60 -8.36 13.77
N PRO A 287 30.12 -7.23 13.20
CA PRO A 287 30.10 -5.95 13.91
C PRO A 287 29.14 -5.95 15.13
N TRP A 288 28.10 -6.77 15.11
CA TRP A 288 27.32 -7.19 16.28
C TRP A 288 26.37 -8.32 15.83
N GLY A 289 25.90 -9.14 16.76
CA GLY A 289 24.98 -10.24 16.43
C GLY A 289 24.25 -10.79 17.66
N VAL A 290 23.07 -11.38 17.44
CA VAL A 290 22.31 -12.14 18.45
C VAL A 290 21.90 -13.47 17.83
N TYR A 291 22.34 -14.59 18.39
CA TYR A 291 22.09 -15.92 17.84
C TYR A 291 22.12 -17.01 18.92
N VAL A 292 21.67 -18.23 18.57
CA VAL A 292 21.75 -19.41 19.44
C VAL A 292 22.72 -20.42 18.83
N THR A 293 23.64 -20.96 19.63
CA THR A 293 24.62 -21.98 19.21
C THR A 293 24.87 -23.00 20.30
N THR A 294 25.25 -24.22 19.94
CA THR A 294 25.90 -25.18 20.84
C THR A 294 27.43 -25.01 20.77
N PRO A 295 28.14 -24.91 21.90
CA PRO A 295 29.60 -24.87 21.91
C PRO A 295 30.19 -26.16 21.31
N LYS A 296 31.28 -26.08 20.53
CA LYS A 296 32.06 -27.27 20.18
C LYS A 296 32.77 -27.76 21.44
N ALA A 297 32.69 -29.06 21.73
CA ALA A 297 33.38 -29.68 22.86
C ALA A 297 34.89 -29.41 22.80
N ASP A 298 35.42 -28.65 23.76
CA ASP A 298 36.85 -28.61 24.03
C ASP A 298 37.28 -29.97 24.60
N ALA A 299 38.44 -30.47 24.16
CA ALA A 299 38.92 -31.82 24.47
C ALA A 299 39.20 -32.10 25.97
N ASP A 300 39.03 -31.10 26.85
CA ASP A 300 39.43 -31.16 28.26
C ASP A 300 38.41 -30.58 29.26
N GLN A 301 37.16 -30.29 28.85
CA GLN A 301 36.11 -29.83 29.76
C GLN A 301 34.80 -30.61 29.58
N SER A 302 34.15 -30.91 30.71
CA SER A 302 32.89 -31.65 30.76
C SER A 302 31.83 -30.95 29.91
N ASN A 303 31.44 -31.68 28.87
CA ASN A 303 30.48 -31.32 27.85
C ASN A 303 29.17 -30.73 28.44
N THR A 304 28.84 -29.50 28.07
CA THR A 304 27.47 -29.00 28.15
C THR A 304 26.97 -28.83 26.71
N ASP A 305 26.31 -29.85 26.18
CA ASP A 305 25.61 -29.82 24.87
C ASP A 305 24.38 -28.87 24.90
N GLU A 306 24.34 -27.91 25.83
CA GLU A 306 23.20 -27.02 26.01
C GLU A 306 23.30 -25.84 25.02
N PRO A 307 22.20 -25.49 24.33
CA PRO A 307 22.19 -24.36 23.42
C PRO A 307 22.31 -23.05 24.21
N GLU A 308 23.26 -22.20 23.81
CA GLU A 308 23.51 -20.89 24.40
C GLU A 308 23.00 -19.78 23.49
N MET A 309 22.29 -18.80 24.06
CA MET A 309 22.01 -17.53 23.37
C MET A 309 23.22 -16.60 23.53
N ARG A 310 23.83 -16.20 22.42
CA ARG A 310 24.99 -15.32 22.37
C ARG A 310 24.60 -13.95 21.82
N ILE A 311 25.19 -12.92 22.43
CA ILE A 311 25.13 -11.54 21.98
C ILE A 311 26.58 -11.09 21.76
N GLU A 312 26.93 -10.80 20.52
CA GLU A 312 28.26 -10.31 20.13
C GLU A 312 28.22 -8.80 19.94
N LEU A 313 29.22 -8.12 20.52
CA LEU A 313 29.47 -6.69 20.34
C LEU A 313 30.80 -6.54 19.58
N ASN A 314 30.93 -5.50 18.77
CA ASN A 314 32.20 -5.21 18.09
C ASN A 314 33.31 -4.98 19.13
N ALA A 315 34.29 -5.88 19.23
CA ALA A 315 35.37 -5.71 20.17
C ALA A 315 36.39 -4.69 19.64
N THR A 316 36.35 -3.46 20.12
CA THR A 316 37.48 -2.54 20.00
C THR A 316 38.52 -2.92 21.04
N LEU A 317 39.32 -3.97 20.78
CA LEU A 317 40.44 -4.35 21.63
C LEU A 317 41.57 -3.32 21.49
N THR A 318 41.40 -2.12 22.06
CA THR A 318 42.52 -1.23 22.34
C THR A 318 43.25 -1.78 23.56
N GLY A 319 44.32 -2.53 23.31
CA GLY A 319 45.31 -2.81 24.34
C GLY A 319 45.96 -1.50 24.80
N GLY A 320 45.93 -1.22 26.10
CA GLY A 320 46.68 -0.11 26.67
C GLY A 320 46.11 0.48 27.95
N ASP A 321 46.72 0.07 29.05
CA ASP A 321 46.88 0.78 30.33
C ASP A 321 45.66 1.02 31.24
N ASN A 322 45.77 0.48 32.45
CA ASN A 322 44.74 0.36 33.49
C ASN A 322 44.49 1.66 34.27
N SER A 323 44.66 2.82 33.64
CA SER A 323 44.68 4.10 34.35
C SER A 323 43.93 5.20 33.60
N GLN A 324 42.63 4.99 33.39
CA GLN A 324 41.55 5.97 33.63
C GLN A 324 40.23 5.39 33.10
N VAL A 325 39.21 5.36 33.96
CA VAL A 325 37.84 4.91 33.62
C VAL A 325 37.19 6.01 32.76
N ALA A 326 37.55 6.08 31.49
CA ALA A 326 36.82 6.87 30.52
C ALA A 326 35.47 6.18 30.24
N GLU A 327 34.39 6.97 30.16
CA GLU A 327 33.07 6.49 29.75
C GLU A 327 33.19 5.75 28.40
N PRO A 328 32.72 4.49 28.29
CA PRO A 328 32.86 3.73 27.06
C PRO A 328 32.04 4.39 25.94
N LEU A 329 32.72 4.92 24.92
CA LEU A 329 32.13 5.54 23.72
C LEU A 329 31.65 4.51 22.68
N GLY A 330 31.62 3.23 23.05
CA GLY A 330 31.37 2.10 22.16
C GLY A 330 29.96 1.51 22.24
N SER A 331 29.75 0.41 21.50
CA SER A 331 28.51 -0.35 21.54
C SER A 331 28.28 -0.95 22.93
N ARG A 332 27.04 -0.89 23.42
CA ARG A 332 26.64 -1.46 24.72
C ARG A 332 25.35 -2.25 24.58
N PHE A 333 25.28 -3.38 25.28
CA PHE A 333 24.06 -4.13 25.51
C PHE A 333 23.50 -3.77 26.88
N ALA A 334 22.24 -3.34 26.97
CA ALA A 334 21.59 -3.00 28.24
C ALA A 334 20.28 -3.76 28.40
N VAL A 335 20.08 -4.35 29.58
CA VAL A 335 18.83 -4.96 30.03
C VAL A 335 18.25 -4.07 31.10
N GLY A 336 16.96 -3.74 31.00
CA GLY A 336 16.31 -2.79 31.89
C GLY A 336 14.80 -2.80 31.73
N VAL A 337 14.14 -1.88 32.42
CA VAL A 337 12.68 -1.71 32.40
C VAL A 337 12.33 -0.29 31.97
N TRP A 338 11.28 -0.16 31.16
CA TRP A 338 10.72 1.16 30.87
C TRP A 338 9.90 1.63 32.07
N SER A 339 10.17 2.85 32.55
CA SER A 339 9.37 3.47 33.61
C SER A 339 8.41 4.47 33.00
N GLU A 340 7.11 4.18 33.08
CA GLU A 340 6.07 5.13 32.66
C GLU A 340 6.12 6.43 33.48
N GLU A 341 6.39 6.34 34.79
CA GLU A 341 6.48 7.48 35.70
C GLU A 341 7.61 8.45 35.32
N LYS A 342 8.77 7.92 34.91
CA LYS A 342 9.94 8.72 34.51
C LYS A 342 9.96 9.01 33.00
N ASN A 343 9.09 8.35 32.24
CA ASN A 343 9.12 8.31 30.78
C ASN A 343 10.54 8.02 30.23
N ASP A 344 11.24 7.10 30.87
CA ASP A 344 12.65 6.79 30.58
C ASP A 344 12.96 5.31 30.81
N PHE A 345 14.00 4.82 30.13
CA PHE A 345 14.51 3.47 30.29
C PHE A 345 15.45 3.38 31.50
N ILE A 346 15.11 2.53 32.46
CA ILE A 346 15.93 2.28 33.65
C ILE A 346 16.78 1.02 33.40
N PRO A 347 18.10 1.15 33.17
CA PRO A 347 18.97 -0.01 33.03
C PRO A 347 19.08 -0.76 34.36
N ILE A 348 19.14 -2.09 34.28
CA ILE A 348 19.38 -3.01 35.40
C ILE A 348 20.76 -3.67 35.24
N LEU A 349 21.13 -4.04 34.01
CA LEU A 349 22.41 -4.61 33.62
C LEU A 349 22.90 -3.94 32.33
N GLN A 350 24.18 -3.64 32.24
CA GLN A 350 24.81 -3.15 31.01
C GLN A 350 26.14 -3.88 30.78
N VAL A 351 26.37 -4.36 29.56
CA VAL A 351 27.63 -4.94 29.09
C VAL A 351 28.18 -4.04 27.98
N SER A 352 29.43 -3.63 28.10
CA SER A 352 30.10 -2.75 27.13
C SER A 352 31.09 -3.56 26.27
N GLU A 353 31.42 -3.07 25.08
CA GLU A 353 32.34 -3.75 24.14
C GLU A 353 33.75 -4.06 24.69
N ASN A 354 34.20 -3.32 25.70
CA ASN A 354 35.47 -3.54 26.40
C ASN A 354 35.37 -4.57 27.55
N GLY A 355 34.27 -5.32 27.61
CA GLY A 355 34.03 -6.35 28.63
C GLY A 355 33.52 -5.83 29.98
N TYR A 356 33.30 -4.52 30.13
CA TYR A 356 32.80 -3.97 31.40
C TYR A 356 31.32 -4.25 31.59
N VAL A 357 30.98 -4.84 32.74
CA VAL A 357 29.62 -5.11 33.18
C VAL A 357 29.24 -4.15 34.31
N ARG A 358 28.19 -3.33 34.12
CA ARG A 358 27.59 -2.47 35.16
C ARG A 358 26.24 -3.06 35.59
N VAL A 359 26.03 -3.22 36.89
CA VAL A 359 24.75 -3.63 37.48
C VAL A 359 24.19 -2.45 38.28
N PHE A 360 22.98 -2.00 37.95
CA PHE A 360 22.35 -0.81 38.53
C PHE A 360 21.41 -1.13 39.72
N GLY A 361 21.42 -2.38 40.19
CA GLY A 361 20.66 -2.88 41.33
C GLY A 361 21.42 -3.94 42.12
N THR A 362 20.70 -4.77 42.88
CA THR A 362 21.30 -5.85 43.67
C THR A 362 21.60 -7.07 42.79
N LEU A 363 22.87 -7.45 42.66
CA LEU A 363 23.27 -8.73 42.11
C LEU A 363 23.16 -9.81 43.19
N VAL A 364 22.30 -10.80 42.99
CA VAL A 364 22.24 -11.99 43.84
C VAL A 364 22.85 -13.16 43.09
N ALA A 365 24.08 -13.55 43.45
CA ALA A 365 24.74 -14.72 42.91
C ALA A 365 24.50 -15.91 43.84
N ASN A 366 23.66 -16.85 43.42
CA ASN A 366 23.42 -18.09 44.17
C ASN A 366 24.51 -19.11 43.79
N GLU A 367 25.37 -19.45 44.76
CA GLU A 367 26.41 -20.49 44.80
C GLU A 367 26.83 -21.18 43.47
N TYR A 368 27.82 -20.60 42.78
CA TYR A 368 28.85 -21.34 42.00
C TYR A 368 30.20 -20.60 41.92
N ALA A 369 30.43 -19.58 42.74
CA ALA A 369 31.77 -19.02 42.89
C ALA A 369 32.48 -19.75 44.04
N LYS A 370 33.29 -20.78 43.74
CA LYS A 370 34.38 -21.15 44.64
C LYS A 370 35.39 -19.99 44.58
N PRO A 371 35.56 -19.18 45.63
CA PRO A 371 36.69 -18.27 45.66
C PRO A 371 37.92 -19.15 45.88
N GLU A 372 38.83 -19.22 44.92
CA GLU A 372 40.22 -19.54 45.29
C GLU A 372 40.67 -18.46 46.27
N ALA A 373 41.18 -18.89 47.42
CA ALA A 373 41.57 -18.00 48.50
C ALA A 373 42.56 -16.93 47.98
N PRO A 374 42.42 -15.65 48.36
CA PRO A 374 43.40 -14.65 47.98
C PRO A 374 44.75 -15.03 48.60
N ALA A 375 45.77 -15.19 47.76
CA ALA A 375 47.15 -15.37 48.21
C ALA A 375 47.51 -14.23 49.18
N GLU A 376 48.02 -14.58 50.36
CA GLU A 376 48.44 -13.61 51.38
C GLU A 376 49.44 -12.62 50.77
N LEU A 377 49.09 -11.33 50.81
CA LEU A 377 49.98 -10.24 50.42
C LEU A 377 51.23 -10.26 51.30
N THR A 378 52.39 -10.55 50.70
CA THR A 378 53.69 -10.49 51.38
C THR A 378 53.95 -9.11 52.01
N GLU A 379 54.64 -9.07 53.15
CA GLU A 379 54.93 -7.86 53.96
C GLU A 379 55.48 -6.66 53.18
N ASN A 380 56.10 -6.88 52.03
CA ASN A 380 56.59 -5.81 51.16
C ASN A 380 55.45 -4.99 50.52
N ALA A 381 54.32 -5.61 50.16
CA ALA A 381 53.17 -4.92 49.59
C ALA A 381 52.43 -4.04 50.61
N ARG A 382 52.52 -4.35 51.91
CA ARG A 382 51.97 -3.52 52.98
C ARG A 382 52.77 -2.22 53.23
N ARG A 383 54.05 -2.16 52.84
CA ARG A 383 54.87 -0.94 53.03
C ARG A 383 54.60 0.14 51.99
N GLU A 384 54.30 -0.23 50.75
CA GLU A 384 54.06 0.77 49.68
C GLU A 384 52.72 1.51 49.82
N ILE A 385 51.72 0.92 50.48
CA ILE A 385 50.41 1.56 50.67
C ILE A 385 50.46 2.69 51.73
N ASN A 386 51.36 2.61 52.73
CA ASN A 386 51.47 3.63 53.79
C ASN A 386 52.35 4.84 53.41
N THR A 387 52.90 4.89 52.19
CA THR A 387 53.70 6.05 51.73
C THR A 387 52.96 6.95 50.73
N LEU A 388 51.67 6.69 50.48
CA LEU A 388 50.81 7.44 49.55
C LEU A 388 49.51 7.95 50.20
N ILE A 389 49.58 8.39 51.47
CA ILE A 389 48.57 9.26 52.09
C ILE A 389 49.17 10.63 52.33
#